data_AF-A0A957TPJ8-F1
#
_entry.id   AF-A0A957TPJ8-F1
#
_cell.length_a   1.000
_cell.length_b   1.000
_cell.length_c   1.000
_cell.angle_alpha   90.00
_cell.angle_beta   90.00
_cell.angle_gamma   90.00
#
_symmetry.space_group_name_H-M   'P 1'
#
loop_
_entity.id
_entity.type
_entity.pdbx_description
1 polymer ?
#
loop_
_entity_poly.entity_id
_entity_poly.type
_entity_poly.pdbx_seq_one_letter_code
_entity_poly.pdbx_strand_id
1 'polypeptide(L)'
;QSRLIPDTETGGWFGEAVAIDGDTAVVGARREEHPDSNSDNGVAYVFVRSGSTWTQQAKLMTEPSMHFGHAVAIQGDTIVVGDFGNAVVHIFKRTGTTWTKHDTLTGDGLGGRSAFGVSLALDGDTLVIGDSWYDTGNGESQGVLYIFTQTNEGWVQQQKLAASDGVGSDNFGAAVAILGDQVAAGAWGKQVGSNSLQGAAYHFAHNGESWAEQASWRLSDGADSDYFGNAVALYENGLLIGAPYRDSSVTDRGVVYYTKLLPQNIITFAPLPDHALSDGSFTLSATASSGLPIIYTTSTPAVCSIEGNVVTLLAPGQCTIIASQPGNDQARPAIEQSHSFMVFDTILDTIHKLLLPLIQNN
;
A
#
# COMPACT_ATOMS: atom_id res chain seq x y z
N GLN A 1 -5.01 -33.79 -9.78
CA GLN A 1 -3.78 -33.05 -9.48
C GLN A 1 -3.06 -32.82 -10.81
N SER A 2 -2.73 -31.57 -11.14
CA SER A 2 -2.02 -31.22 -12.37
C SER A 2 -0.59 -30.79 -12.03
N ARG A 3 0.37 -31.11 -12.88
CA ARG A 3 1.78 -30.72 -12.72
C ARG A 3 2.14 -29.74 -13.83
N LEU A 4 2.70 -28.60 -13.44
CA LEU A 4 3.24 -27.60 -14.36
C LEU A 4 4.70 -28.00 -14.63
N ILE A 5 5.06 -28.16 -15.90
CA ILE A 5 6.39 -28.59 -16.32
C ILE A 5 6.87 -27.57 -17.37
N PRO A 6 7.98 -26.85 -17.12
CA PRO A 6 8.53 -25.92 -18.09
C PRO A 6 9.15 -26.68 -19.28
N ASP A 7 9.35 -25.97 -20.39
CA ASP A 7 9.89 -26.50 -21.64
C ASP A 7 11.41 -26.70 -21.65
N THR A 8 12.15 -26.30 -20.60
CA THR A 8 13.63 -26.28 -20.62
C THR A 8 14.35 -27.16 -19.60
N GLU A 9 15.66 -27.28 -19.89
CA GLU A 9 16.66 -28.17 -19.34
C GLU A 9 17.21 -27.69 -17.99
N THR A 10 17.73 -28.66 -17.24
CA THR A 10 18.22 -28.58 -15.86
C THR A 10 18.95 -27.28 -15.49
N GLY A 11 18.58 -26.61 -14.39
CA GLY A 11 19.46 -25.59 -13.80
C GLY A 11 18.82 -24.48 -12.97
N GLY A 12 17.58 -24.08 -13.21
CA GLY A 12 16.96 -22.97 -12.49
C GLY A 12 16.14 -23.39 -11.28
N TRP A 13 15.93 -22.45 -10.35
CA TRP A 13 15.12 -22.65 -9.16
C TRP A 13 13.63 -22.50 -9.52
N PHE A 14 13.16 -23.30 -10.50
CA PHE A 14 11.78 -23.29 -10.95
C PHE A 14 10.84 -23.57 -9.78
N GLY A 15 9.87 -22.68 -9.58
CA GLY A 15 8.95 -22.74 -8.45
C GLY A 15 9.43 -21.98 -7.22
N GLU A 16 10.54 -21.22 -7.32
CA GLU A 16 10.96 -20.32 -6.24
C GLU A 16 9.89 -19.30 -5.90
N ALA A 17 9.25 -18.73 -6.92
CA ALA A 17 8.13 -17.83 -6.76
C ALA A 17 6.97 -18.28 -7.64
N VAL A 18 5.76 -18.16 -7.12
CA VAL A 18 4.52 -18.49 -7.83
C VAL A 18 3.48 -17.42 -7.58
N ALA A 19 2.75 -17.06 -8.63
CA ALA A 19 1.56 -16.23 -8.54
C ALA A 19 0.50 -16.76 -9.50
N ILE A 20 -0.76 -16.57 -9.17
CA ILE A 20 -1.88 -17.07 -9.98
C ILE A 20 -3.02 -16.06 -9.95
N ASP A 21 -3.58 -15.80 -11.12
CA ASP A 21 -4.84 -15.07 -11.28
C ASP A 21 -5.73 -15.79 -12.29
N GLY A 22 -6.92 -16.17 -11.83
CA GLY A 22 -7.86 -17.00 -12.59
C GLY A 22 -7.21 -18.25 -13.20
N ASP A 23 -7.19 -18.29 -14.53
CA ASP A 23 -6.64 -19.39 -15.32
C ASP A 23 -5.19 -19.16 -15.77
N THR A 24 -4.48 -18.16 -15.23
CA THR A 24 -3.08 -17.87 -15.58
C THR A 24 -2.20 -17.97 -14.34
N ALA A 25 -1.14 -18.78 -14.41
CA ALA A 25 -0.14 -18.92 -13.35
C ALA A 25 1.23 -18.48 -13.87
N VAL A 26 1.99 -17.78 -13.04
CA VAL A 26 3.36 -17.36 -13.31
C VAL A 26 4.27 -18.07 -12.34
N VAL A 27 5.36 -18.64 -12.85
CA VAL A 27 6.35 -19.36 -12.06
C VAL A 27 7.72 -18.77 -12.33
N GLY A 28 8.31 -18.18 -11.29
CA GLY A 28 9.68 -17.71 -11.29
C GLY A 28 10.68 -18.86 -11.27
N ALA A 29 11.77 -18.68 -12.01
CA ALA A 29 12.89 -19.61 -12.06
C ALA A 29 14.18 -18.80 -12.15
N ARG A 30 14.63 -18.24 -11.01
CA ARG A 30 15.92 -17.56 -10.96
C ARG A 30 17.04 -18.53 -11.31
N ARG A 31 18.12 -18.01 -11.87
CA ARG A 31 19.29 -18.79 -12.33
C ARG A 31 19.00 -19.83 -13.42
N GLU A 32 17.82 -19.83 -14.03
CA GLU A 32 17.61 -20.60 -15.24
C GLU A 32 18.54 -20.11 -16.35
N GLU A 33 19.08 -21.03 -17.14
CA GLU A 33 19.87 -20.71 -18.32
C GLU A 33 19.02 -20.00 -19.40
N HIS A 34 19.59 -18.98 -20.01
CA HIS A 34 18.95 -18.22 -21.08
C HIS A 34 19.44 -18.70 -22.44
N PRO A 35 18.58 -18.77 -23.48
CA PRO A 35 19.00 -19.25 -24.81
C PRO A 35 20.18 -18.49 -25.40
N ASP A 36 20.31 -17.20 -25.07
CA ASP A 36 21.36 -16.31 -25.58
C ASP A 36 22.63 -16.24 -24.70
N SER A 37 22.72 -16.96 -23.57
CA SER A 37 23.99 -17.14 -22.88
C SER A 37 24.07 -18.39 -21.99
N ASN A 38 25.27 -18.96 -21.89
CA ASN A 38 25.58 -20.12 -21.04
C ASN A 38 25.74 -19.73 -19.55
N SER A 39 24.88 -18.86 -19.03
CA SER A 39 24.95 -18.38 -17.64
C SER A 39 23.57 -18.29 -16.99
N ASP A 40 23.55 -18.45 -15.67
CA ASP A 40 22.40 -18.22 -14.78
C ASP A 40 21.76 -16.86 -15.08
N ASN A 41 20.63 -16.83 -15.77
CA ASN A 41 20.09 -15.58 -16.34
C ASN A 41 18.63 -15.30 -16.00
N GLY A 42 17.98 -16.20 -15.27
CA GLY A 42 16.67 -15.99 -14.64
C GLY A 42 15.52 -15.85 -15.64
N VAL A 43 14.42 -16.55 -15.41
CA VAL A 43 13.23 -16.46 -16.27
C VAL A 43 11.94 -16.54 -15.46
N ALA A 44 10.81 -16.20 -16.09
CA ALA A 44 9.48 -16.44 -15.54
C ALA A 44 8.61 -17.16 -16.57
N TYR A 45 8.03 -18.30 -16.19
CA TYR A 45 7.15 -19.09 -17.05
C TYR A 45 5.70 -18.70 -16.84
N VAL A 46 4.94 -18.59 -17.92
CA VAL A 46 3.49 -18.38 -17.88
C VAL A 46 2.79 -19.66 -18.29
N PHE A 47 1.92 -20.16 -17.43
CA PHE A 47 1.04 -21.29 -17.70
C PHE A 47 -0.40 -20.81 -17.78
N VAL A 48 -1.17 -21.36 -18.72
CA VAL A 48 -2.60 -21.11 -18.85
C VAL A 48 -3.38 -22.41 -18.68
N ARG A 49 -4.50 -22.33 -17.97
CA ARG A 49 -5.42 -23.44 -17.74
C ARG A 49 -6.53 -23.44 -18.77
N SER A 50 -6.81 -24.60 -19.35
CA SER A 50 -8.04 -24.88 -20.10
C SER A 50 -8.69 -26.14 -19.53
N GLY A 51 -9.85 -25.98 -18.90
CA GLY A 51 -10.48 -27.02 -18.11
C GLY A 51 -9.60 -27.44 -16.92
N SER A 52 -9.11 -28.69 -16.93
CA SER A 52 -8.19 -29.21 -15.91
C SER A 52 -6.71 -29.20 -16.33
N THR A 53 -6.42 -28.80 -17.57
CA THR A 53 -5.08 -28.92 -18.17
C THR A 53 -4.36 -27.59 -18.12
N TRP A 54 -3.12 -27.60 -17.65
CA TRP A 54 -2.22 -26.45 -17.70
C TRP A 54 -1.20 -26.63 -18.82
N THR A 55 -0.97 -25.60 -19.61
CA THR A 55 0.03 -25.57 -20.67
C THR A 55 0.89 -24.33 -20.55
N GLN A 56 2.20 -24.45 -20.75
CA GLN A 56 3.08 -23.29 -20.86
C GLN A 56 2.65 -22.46 -22.08
N GLN A 57 2.30 -21.21 -21.84
CA GLN A 57 1.94 -20.22 -22.86
C GLN A 57 3.15 -19.37 -23.26
N ALA A 58 4.02 -19.03 -22.31
CA ALA A 58 5.16 -18.15 -22.56
C ALA A 58 6.33 -18.41 -21.59
N LYS A 59 7.51 -18.00 -22.02
CA LYS A 59 8.73 -17.85 -21.20
C LYS A 59 9.15 -16.39 -21.29
N LEU A 60 9.04 -15.66 -20.19
CA LEU A 60 9.36 -14.24 -20.08
C LEU A 60 10.84 -14.08 -19.75
N MET A 61 11.51 -13.19 -20.49
CA MET A 61 12.94 -12.95 -20.39
C MET A 61 13.25 -11.47 -20.64
N THR A 62 14.42 -11.04 -20.17
CA THR A 62 15.00 -9.71 -20.38
C THR A 62 16.47 -9.84 -20.80
N GLU A 63 17.24 -8.75 -20.71
CA GLU A 63 18.70 -8.88 -20.68
C GLU A 63 19.11 -9.85 -19.54
N PRO A 64 20.20 -10.63 -19.73
CA PRO A 64 20.72 -11.58 -18.75
C PRO A 64 20.76 -11.07 -17.30
N SER A 65 20.02 -11.73 -16.40
CA SER A 65 20.14 -11.49 -14.94
C SER A 65 19.79 -12.71 -14.10
N MET A 66 20.76 -13.23 -13.34
CA MET A 66 20.57 -14.39 -12.46
C MET A 66 19.44 -14.24 -11.42
N HIS A 67 18.94 -13.01 -11.19
CA HIS A 67 17.91 -12.69 -10.21
C HIS A 67 16.53 -12.43 -10.83
N PHE A 68 16.41 -12.35 -12.16
CA PHE A 68 15.11 -12.24 -12.82
C PHE A 68 14.25 -13.47 -12.48
N GLY A 69 13.00 -13.22 -12.10
CA GLY A 69 12.08 -14.30 -11.70
C GLY A 69 12.19 -14.68 -10.22
N HIS A 70 12.94 -13.93 -9.40
CA HIS A 70 13.00 -14.18 -7.96
C HIS A 70 11.66 -13.93 -7.25
N ALA A 71 10.92 -12.92 -7.69
CA ALA A 71 9.57 -12.60 -7.24
C ALA A 71 8.67 -12.41 -8.47
N VAL A 72 7.42 -12.86 -8.38
CA VAL A 72 6.41 -12.69 -9.43
C VAL A 72 5.07 -12.28 -8.84
N ALA A 73 4.33 -11.45 -9.56
CA ALA A 73 2.93 -11.16 -9.28
C ALA A 73 2.14 -11.10 -10.61
N ILE A 74 0.85 -11.42 -10.56
CA ILE A 74 -0.04 -11.38 -11.73
C ILE A 74 -1.42 -10.85 -11.33
N GLN A 75 -1.97 -9.99 -12.18
CA GLN A 75 -3.38 -9.59 -12.16
C GLN A 75 -3.85 -9.29 -13.58
N GLY A 76 -4.89 -9.98 -14.02
CA GLY A 76 -5.46 -9.92 -15.34
C GLY A 76 -4.40 -10.09 -16.43
N ASP A 77 -4.23 -9.04 -17.23
CA ASP A 77 -3.27 -8.98 -18.34
C ASP A 77 -1.92 -8.36 -17.93
N THR A 78 -1.61 -8.28 -16.64
CA THR A 78 -0.37 -7.69 -16.11
C THR A 78 0.41 -8.72 -15.32
N ILE A 79 1.68 -8.92 -15.69
CA ILE A 79 2.65 -9.69 -14.91
C ILE A 79 3.76 -8.74 -14.47
N VAL A 80 4.19 -8.91 -13.22
CA VAL A 80 5.28 -8.17 -12.61
C VAL A 80 6.36 -9.18 -12.22
N VAL A 81 7.60 -8.92 -12.61
CA VAL A 81 8.73 -9.80 -12.32
C VAL A 81 9.87 -9.01 -11.69
N GLY A 82 10.31 -9.45 -10.51
CA GLY A 82 11.43 -8.84 -9.80
C GLY A 82 12.77 -9.26 -10.38
N ASP A 83 13.68 -8.30 -10.50
CA ASP A 83 15.09 -8.50 -10.81
C ASP A 83 15.94 -7.66 -9.84
N PHE A 84 15.98 -8.13 -8.59
CA PHE A 84 16.59 -7.37 -7.50
C PHE A 84 18.11 -7.19 -7.66
N GLY A 85 18.78 -8.03 -8.44
CA GLY A 85 20.21 -7.89 -8.73
C GLY A 85 20.52 -6.62 -9.52
N ASN A 86 19.59 -6.18 -10.36
CA ASN A 86 19.66 -4.92 -11.10
C ASN A 86 18.84 -3.80 -10.44
N ALA A 87 18.25 -4.05 -9.27
CA ALA A 87 17.36 -3.13 -8.56
C ALA A 87 16.21 -2.59 -9.43
N VAL A 88 15.60 -3.49 -10.22
CA VAL A 88 14.46 -3.18 -11.09
C VAL A 88 13.36 -4.21 -10.99
N VAL A 89 12.18 -3.81 -11.46
CA VAL A 89 11.01 -4.66 -11.64
C VAL A 89 10.50 -4.51 -13.06
N HIS A 90 10.22 -5.61 -13.74
CA HIS A 90 9.74 -5.59 -15.12
C HIS A 90 8.23 -5.83 -15.18
N ILE A 91 7.56 -5.03 -16.01
CA ILE A 91 6.12 -5.17 -16.27
C ILE A 91 5.93 -5.80 -17.64
N PHE A 92 5.17 -6.89 -17.69
CA PHE A 92 4.74 -7.55 -18.91
C PHE A 92 3.23 -7.39 -19.06
N LYS A 93 2.78 -7.10 -20.29
CA LYS A 93 1.36 -6.99 -20.64
C LYS A 93 0.97 -8.04 -21.66
N ARG A 94 -0.24 -8.60 -21.51
CA ARG A 94 -0.81 -9.54 -22.47
C ARG A 94 -1.65 -8.82 -23.53
N THR A 95 -1.46 -9.18 -24.79
CA THR A 95 -2.39 -8.87 -25.89
C THR A 95 -2.71 -10.16 -26.63
N GLY A 96 -3.96 -10.62 -26.55
CA GLY A 96 -4.34 -11.96 -27.02
C GLY A 96 -3.63 -13.04 -26.20
N THR A 97 -2.76 -13.83 -26.84
CA THR A 97 -1.95 -14.87 -26.17
C THR A 97 -0.50 -14.46 -25.96
N THR A 98 -0.12 -13.26 -26.41
CA THR A 98 1.28 -12.81 -26.41
C THR A 98 1.54 -11.93 -25.21
N TRP A 99 2.61 -12.24 -24.48
CA TRP A 99 3.15 -11.41 -23.40
C TRP A 99 4.35 -10.63 -23.89
N THR A 100 4.35 -9.32 -23.71
CA THR A 100 5.46 -8.44 -24.09
C THR A 100 5.90 -7.59 -22.92
N LYS A 101 7.23 -7.42 -22.75
CA LYS A 101 7.76 -6.46 -21.78
C LYS A 101 7.26 -5.06 -22.16
N HIS A 102 6.52 -4.46 -21.25
CA HIS A 102 5.90 -3.15 -21.41
C HIS A 102 6.73 -2.06 -20.71
N ASP A 103 7.24 -2.35 -19.51
CA ASP A 103 7.91 -1.35 -18.68
C ASP A 103 9.03 -1.95 -17.83
N THR A 104 9.87 -1.09 -17.28
CA THR A 104 10.88 -1.42 -16.27
C THR A 104 10.92 -0.30 -15.22
N LEU A 105 10.53 -0.66 -14.01
CA LEU A 105 10.42 0.25 -12.87
C LEU A 105 11.69 0.18 -12.03
N THR A 106 12.08 1.32 -11.46
CA THR A 106 13.17 1.44 -10.49
C THR A 106 12.76 2.42 -9.40
N GLY A 107 13.25 2.22 -8.18
CA GLY A 107 12.94 3.07 -7.04
C GLY A 107 13.70 4.41 -7.07
N ASP A 108 13.11 5.43 -6.47
CA ASP A 108 13.83 6.68 -6.22
C ASP A 108 14.92 6.54 -5.14
N GLY A 109 16.01 7.28 -5.32
CA GLY A 109 17.08 7.36 -4.31
C GLY A 109 17.88 6.06 -4.11
N LEU A 110 17.92 5.17 -5.11
CA LEU A 110 18.79 4.00 -5.11
C LEU A 110 20.26 4.43 -5.31
N GLY A 111 20.99 4.62 -4.21
CA GLY A 111 22.39 5.08 -4.22
C GLY A 111 23.37 4.14 -3.50
N GLY A 112 22.93 2.95 -3.08
CA GLY A 112 23.69 1.99 -2.27
C GLY A 112 23.24 0.54 -2.52
N ARG A 113 23.44 -0.36 -1.54
CA ARG A 113 22.87 -1.71 -1.60
C ARG A 113 21.35 -1.61 -1.71
N SER A 114 20.79 -2.34 -2.66
CA SER A 114 19.35 -2.41 -2.90
C SER A 114 19.00 -3.83 -3.31
N ALA A 115 17.86 -4.28 -2.82
CA ALA A 115 17.16 -5.47 -3.24
C ALA A 115 15.78 -5.08 -3.78
N PHE A 116 15.67 -3.93 -4.46
CA PHE A 116 14.41 -3.47 -5.07
C PHE A 116 13.84 -4.56 -5.98
N GLY A 117 12.64 -5.05 -5.66
CA GLY A 117 12.02 -6.15 -6.38
C GLY A 117 12.25 -7.52 -5.75
N VAL A 118 12.81 -7.60 -4.53
CA VAL A 118 12.98 -8.87 -3.80
C VAL A 118 11.64 -9.49 -3.41
N SER A 119 10.62 -8.66 -3.20
CA SER A 119 9.25 -9.09 -2.90
C SER A 119 8.27 -8.17 -3.63
N LEU A 120 7.13 -8.73 -4.06
CA LEU A 120 6.15 -8.05 -4.89
C LEU A 120 4.74 -8.41 -4.44
N ALA A 121 3.85 -7.42 -4.42
CA ALA A 121 2.41 -7.65 -4.29
C ALA A 121 1.64 -6.63 -5.15
N LEU A 122 0.65 -7.11 -5.90
CA LEU A 122 -0.14 -6.33 -6.85
C LEU A 122 -1.61 -6.50 -6.52
N ASP A 123 -2.34 -5.39 -6.37
CA ASP A 123 -3.80 -5.39 -6.27
C ASP A 123 -4.36 -4.12 -6.90
N GLY A 124 -5.35 -4.28 -7.78
CA GLY A 124 -5.91 -3.20 -8.57
C GLY A 124 -4.82 -2.46 -9.35
N ASP A 125 -4.74 -1.14 -9.12
CA ASP A 125 -3.75 -0.26 -9.74
C ASP A 125 -2.52 -0.05 -8.84
N THR A 126 -2.38 -0.77 -7.73
CA THR A 126 -1.29 -0.57 -6.77
C THR A 126 -0.32 -1.74 -6.75
N LEU A 127 0.97 -1.44 -6.94
CA LEU A 127 2.08 -2.36 -6.83
C LEU A 127 2.95 -1.97 -5.63
N VAL A 128 3.14 -2.92 -4.72
CA VAL A 128 4.08 -2.81 -3.60
C VAL A 128 5.35 -3.58 -3.94
N ILE A 129 6.48 -2.90 -3.83
CA ILE A 129 7.80 -3.46 -4.10
C ILE A 129 8.64 -3.37 -2.84
N GLY A 130 9.12 -4.51 -2.36
CA GLY A 130 10.09 -4.54 -1.26
C GLY A 130 11.51 -4.24 -1.73
N ASP A 131 12.25 -3.51 -0.90
CA ASP A 131 13.70 -3.36 -0.99
C ASP A 131 14.30 -3.58 0.40
N SER A 132 14.59 -4.85 0.72
CA SER A 132 15.04 -5.25 2.07
C SER A 132 16.50 -4.92 2.38
N TRP A 133 17.26 -4.42 1.41
CA TRP A 133 18.68 -4.08 1.58
C TRP A 133 18.93 -2.58 1.55
N TYR A 134 17.90 -1.77 1.28
CA TYR A 134 17.99 -0.32 1.30
C TYR A 134 18.50 0.22 2.64
N ASP A 135 19.42 1.18 2.58
CA ASP A 135 19.93 1.91 3.73
C ASP A 135 19.28 3.29 3.80
N THR A 136 18.55 3.58 4.88
CA THR A 136 17.91 4.88 5.10
C THR A 136 18.77 5.84 5.94
N GLY A 137 20.06 5.56 6.11
CA GLY A 137 20.99 6.36 6.91
C GLY A 137 21.07 5.96 8.40
N ASN A 138 20.29 4.96 8.82
CA ASN A 138 20.32 4.40 10.19
C ASN A 138 20.93 2.98 10.24
N GLY A 139 21.64 2.58 9.19
CA GLY A 139 22.37 1.33 9.13
C GLY A 139 22.00 0.49 7.90
N GLU A 140 22.95 -0.33 7.47
CA GLU A 140 22.81 -1.17 6.28
C GLU A 140 21.60 -2.12 6.40
N SER A 141 20.87 -2.32 5.30
CA SER A 141 19.75 -3.28 5.23
C SER A 141 18.61 -3.04 6.23
N GLN A 142 18.31 -1.78 6.55
CA GLN A 142 17.07 -1.43 7.26
C GLN A 142 15.85 -1.84 6.43
N GLY A 143 15.88 -1.51 5.14
CA GLY A 143 14.86 -1.84 4.16
C GLY A 143 13.71 -0.82 4.08
N VAL A 144 13.06 -0.80 2.92
CA VAL A 144 11.92 0.07 2.59
C VAL A 144 10.91 -0.65 1.69
N LEU A 145 9.71 -0.08 1.55
CA LEU A 145 8.76 -0.41 0.50
C LEU A 145 8.64 0.75 -0.47
N TYR A 146 8.38 0.43 -1.73
CA TYR A 146 7.99 1.39 -2.75
C TYR A 146 6.56 1.10 -3.18
N ILE A 147 5.72 2.13 -3.19
CA ILE A 147 4.36 2.08 -3.70
C ILE A 147 4.35 2.70 -5.09
N PHE A 148 3.98 1.91 -6.09
CA PHE A 148 3.73 2.36 -7.44
C PHE A 148 2.23 2.28 -7.74
N THR A 149 1.72 3.28 -8.43
CA THR A 149 0.32 3.35 -8.86
C THR A 149 0.25 3.44 -10.38
N GLN A 150 -0.54 2.57 -10.99
CA GLN A 150 -0.82 2.62 -12.42
C GLN A 150 -1.73 3.82 -12.70
N THR A 151 -1.30 4.66 -13.62
CA THR A 151 -2.08 5.80 -14.13
C THR A 151 -2.28 5.64 -15.64
N ASN A 152 -3.00 6.59 -16.24
CA ASN A 152 -3.12 6.67 -17.71
C ASN A 152 -1.78 6.93 -18.41
N GLU A 153 -0.78 7.47 -17.69
CA GLU A 153 0.54 7.80 -18.23
C GLU A 153 1.58 6.69 -17.96
N GLY A 154 1.19 5.62 -17.27
CA GLY A 154 2.08 4.53 -16.85
C GLY A 154 2.14 4.37 -15.33
N TRP A 155 3.09 3.57 -14.87
CA TRP A 155 3.34 3.37 -13.44
C TRP A 155 4.11 4.56 -12.87
N VAL A 156 3.61 5.12 -11.78
CA VAL A 156 4.25 6.25 -11.07
C VAL A 156 4.54 5.84 -9.64
N GLN A 157 5.76 6.10 -9.16
CA GLN A 157 6.07 5.92 -7.74
C GLN A 157 5.30 6.96 -6.93
N GLN A 158 4.32 6.51 -6.13
CA GLN A 158 3.52 7.37 -5.27
C GLN A 158 4.25 7.68 -3.96
N GLN A 159 4.87 6.67 -3.35
CA GLN A 159 5.45 6.81 -2.02
C GLN A 159 6.57 5.79 -1.76
N LYS A 160 7.50 6.16 -0.89
CA LYS A 160 8.46 5.25 -0.26
C LYS A 160 8.15 5.15 1.24
N LEU A 161 8.03 3.94 1.76
CA LEU A 161 7.65 3.64 3.14
C LEU A 161 8.81 2.98 3.88
N ALA A 162 9.04 3.41 5.11
CA ALA A 162 9.96 2.76 6.04
C ALA A 162 9.20 2.39 7.32
N ALA A 163 9.64 1.34 8.01
CA ALA A 163 9.19 1.05 9.36
C ALA A 163 9.54 2.23 10.29
N SER A 164 8.57 2.66 11.10
CA SER A 164 8.69 3.82 12.00
C SER A 164 9.82 3.69 13.03
N ASP A 165 10.13 2.46 13.43
CA ASP A 165 11.22 2.10 14.34
C ASP A 165 12.36 1.36 13.64
N GLY A 166 12.44 1.44 12.31
CA GLY A 166 13.41 0.69 11.53
C GLY A 166 14.86 1.08 11.86
N VAL A 167 15.73 0.09 11.90
CA VAL A 167 17.18 0.20 12.07
C VAL A 167 17.91 -0.75 11.13
N GLY A 168 19.23 -0.61 11.00
CA GLY A 168 20.03 -1.51 10.17
C GLY A 168 19.81 -2.99 10.50
N SER A 169 19.86 -3.83 9.46
CA SER A 169 19.64 -5.29 9.49
C SER A 169 18.22 -5.76 9.81
N ASP A 170 17.23 -4.88 9.87
CA ASP A 170 15.83 -5.28 10.07
C ASP A 170 15.27 -6.07 8.87
N ASN A 171 15.83 -5.85 7.67
CA ASN A 171 15.36 -6.43 6.41
C ASN A 171 13.87 -6.18 6.15
N PHE A 172 13.39 -4.99 6.52
CA PHE A 172 12.02 -4.58 6.26
C PHE A 172 11.69 -4.60 4.76
N GLY A 173 10.56 -5.19 4.40
CA GLY A 173 10.17 -5.38 2.99
C GLY A 173 10.68 -6.66 2.35
N ALA A 174 11.30 -7.57 3.11
CA ALA A 174 11.65 -8.90 2.60
C ALA A 174 10.42 -9.75 2.23
N ALA A 175 9.26 -9.47 2.83
CA ALA A 175 7.97 -10.01 2.45
C ALA A 175 6.94 -8.89 2.43
N VAL A 176 6.06 -8.88 1.43
CA VAL A 176 5.00 -7.87 1.27
C VAL A 176 3.69 -8.53 0.85
N ALA A 177 2.58 -7.93 1.26
CA ALA A 177 1.24 -8.26 0.77
C ALA A 177 0.42 -6.98 0.65
N ILE A 178 -0.49 -6.92 -0.33
CA ILE A 178 -1.46 -5.85 -0.49
C ILE A 178 -2.86 -6.42 -0.69
N LEU A 179 -3.86 -5.78 -0.08
CA LEU A 179 -5.28 -6.05 -0.30
C LEU A 179 -6.07 -4.75 -0.06
N GLY A 180 -6.61 -4.18 -1.14
CA GLY A 180 -7.20 -2.86 -1.19
C GLY A 180 -6.25 -1.82 -0.60
N ASP A 181 -6.77 -1.06 0.36
CA ASP A 181 -6.02 0.00 1.06
C ASP A 181 -5.13 -0.52 2.20
N GLN A 182 -4.81 -1.81 2.25
CA GLN A 182 -3.99 -2.41 3.31
C GLN A 182 -2.72 -3.01 2.73
N VAL A 183 -1.58 -2.68 3.33
CA VAL A 183 -0.26 -3.24 3.02
C VAL A 183 0.32 -3.85 4.27
N ALA A 184 0.83 -5.07 4.16
CA ALA A 184 1.60 -5.73 5.21
C ALA A 184 3.04 -5.94 4.75
N ALA A 185 3.97 -5.80 5.69
CA ALA A 185 5.38 -6.01 5.41
C ALA A 185 6.09 -6.71 6.56
N GLY A 186 6.99 -7.61 6.19
CA GLY A 186 7.84 -8.37 7.08
C GLY A 186 9.21 -7.74 7.28
N ALA A 187 9.75 -7.85 8.50
CA ALA A 187 11.11 -7.49 8.87
C ALA A 187 11.71 -8.62 9.72
N TRP A 188 12.02 -9.75 9.08
CA TRP A 188 12.47 -10.95 9.79
C TRP A 188 13.82 -10.75 10.52
N GLY A 189 14.61 -9.75 10.10
CA GLY A 189 15.89 -9.43 10.72
C GLY A 189 15.77 -8.59 12.00
N LYS A 190 14.57 -8.10 12.34
CA LYS A 190 14.34 -7.20 13.47
C LYS A 190 14.85 -7.80 14.79
N GLN A 191 15.74 -7.06 15.45
CA GLN A 191 16.13 -7.35 16.82
C GLN A 191 15.10 -6.79 17.81
N VAL A 192 14.75 -7.59 18.82
CA VAL A 192 13.83 -7.19 19.89
C VAL A 192 14.46 -7.47 21.24
N GLY A 193 14.82 -6.40 21.97
CA GLY A 193 15.60 -6.52 23.20
C GLY A 193 16.97 -7.17 22.93
N SER A 194 17.26 -8.29 23.60
CA SER A 194 18.47 -9.09 23.38
C SER A 194 18.35 -10.14 22.27
N ASN A 195 17.15 -10.33 21.70
CA ASN A 195 16.89 -11.40 20.75
C ASN A 195 17.14 -10.92 19.32
N SER A 196 18.25 -11.39 18.75
CA SER A 196 18.64 -11.22 17.36
C SER A 196 17.71 -11.97 16.41
N LEU A 197 17.35 -11.33 15.29
CA LEU A 197 16.50 -11.94 14.27
C LEU A 197 15.17 -12.53 14.82
N GLN A 198 14.64 -11.95 15.91
CA GLN A 198 13.34 -12.37 16.42
C GLN A 198 12.24 -12.03 15.41
N GLY A 199 12.39 -10.90 14.73
CA GLY A 199 11.54 -10.46 13.64
C GLY A 199 10.37 -9.59 14.07
N ALA A 200 9.83 -8.85 13.10
CA ALA A 200 8.65 -8.01 13.25
C ALA A 200 7.80 -8.03 11.97
N ALA A 201 6.55 -7.61 12.11
CA ALA A 201 5.67 -7.33 10.98
C ALA A 201 4.99 -5.97 11.18
N TYR A 202 4.67 -5.33 10.07
CA TYR A 202 4.14 -3.98 10.01
C TYR A 202 2.93 -3.95 9.12
N HIS A 203 2.01 -3.05 9.44
CA HIS A 203 0.81 -2.79 8.66
C HIS A 203 0.72 -1.31 8.34
N PHE A 204 0.57 -1.03 7.05
CA PHE A 204 0.34 0.28 6.48
C PHE A 204 -1.05 0.30 5.88
N ALA A 205 -1.69 1.46 5.92
CA ALA A 205 -2.95 1.64 5.24
C ALA A 205 -3.01 2.97 4.50
N HIS A 206 -3.68 2.95 3.36
CA HIS A 206 -4.00 4.16 2.62
C HIS A 206 -5.17 4.87 3.31
N ASN A 207 -5.01 6.16 3.51
CA ASN A 207 -6.01 6.98 4.18
C ASN A 207 -6.84 7.82 3.18
N GLY A 208 -6.57 7.70 1.88
CA GLY A 208 -7.20 8.50 0.82
C GLY A 208 -6.25 9.54 0.23
N GLU A 209 -5.19 9.89 0.94
CA GLU A 209 -4.13 10.80 0.48
C GLU A 209 -2.75 10.13 0.43
N SER A 210 -2.42 9.36 1.46
CA SER A 210 -1.12 8.73 1.61
C SER A 210 -1.21 7.39 2.37
N TRP A 211 -0.16 6.60 2.26
CA TRP A 211 0.05 5.41 3.06
C TRP A 211 0.74 5.77 4.37
N ALA A 212 0.21 5.26 5.49
CA ALA A 212 0.76 5.47 6.82
C ALA A 212 0.79 4.17 7.62
N GLU A 213 1.84 3.98 8.43
CA GLU A 213 1.93 2.86 9.37
C GLU A 213 0.80 2.97 10.41
N GLN A 214 0.04 1.88 10.57
CA GLN A 214 -1.06 1.79 11.51
C GLN A 214 -0.72 0.92 12.72
N ALA A 215 0.14 -0.08 12.53
CA ALA A 215 0.53 -1.01 13.58
C ALA A 215 1.85 -1.71 13.25
N SER A 216 2.52 -2.16 14.32
CA SER A 216 3.63 -3.11 14.26
C SER A 216 3.45 -4.20 15.31
N TRP A 217 3.88 -5.42 15.00
CA TRP A 217 3.81 -6.58 15.86
C TRP A 217 5.18 -7.22 16.07
N ARG A 218 5.40 -7.64 17.31
CA ARG A 218 6.56 -8.40 17.79
C ARG A 218 6.03 -9.48 18.73
N LEU A 219 6.70 -10.62 18.83
CA LEU A 219 6.31 -11.66 19.76
C LEU A 219 6.76 -11.27 21.18
N SER A 220 5.84 -11.23 22.15
CA SER A 220 6.23 -10.93 23.54
C SER A 220 7.09 -12.03 24.17
N ASP A 221 6.95 -13.25 23.67
CA ASP A 221 7.62 -14.47 24.09
C ASP A 221 8.56 -15.04 23.03
N GLY A 222 8.89 -14.25 22.00
CA GLY A 222 9.78 -14.70 20.94
C GLY A 222 11.24 -14.76 21.39
N ALA A 223 12.02 -15.50 20.62
CA ALA A 223 13.42 -15.83 20.89
C ALA A 223 14.31 -15.45 19.69
N ASP A 224 15.61 -15.68 19.85
CA ASP A 224 16.57 -15.56 18.76
C ASP A 224 16.12 -16.39 17.55
N SER A 225 16.26 -15.81 16.35
CA SER A 225 16.04 -16.49 15.07
C SER A 225 14.65 -17.05 14.80
N ASP A 226 13.61 -16.64 15.55
CA ASP A 226 12.21 -17.01 15.25
C ASP A 226 11.76 -16.56 13.84
N TYR A 227 12.38 -15.50 13.32
CA TYR A 227 12.09 -14.87 12.01
C TYR A 227 10.61 -14.52 11.83
N PHE A 228 9.98 -13.96 12.86
CA PHE A 228 8.62 -13.45 12.74
C PHE A 228 8.53 -12.37 11.65
N GLY A 229 7.56 -12.49 10.75
CA GLY A 229 7.48 -11.63 9.57
C GLY A 229 8.28 -12.13 8.37
N ASN A 230 8.82 -13.36 8.40
CA ASN A 230 9.48 -13.94 7.22
C ASN A 230 8.54 -14.08 6.02
N ALA A 231 7.26 -14.33 6.27
CA ALA A 231 6.19 -14.32 5.28
C ALA A 231 4.97 -13.59 5.84
N VAL A 232 4.28 -12.84 4.98
CA VAL A 232 3.03 -12.15 5.31
C VAL A 232 1.99 -12.42 4.23
N ALA A 233 0.72 -12.49 4.63
CA ALA A 233 -0.39 -12.58 3.70
C ALA A 233 -1.60 -11.80 4.23
N LEU A 234 -2.34 -11.16 3.33
CA LEU A 234 -3.59 -10.49 3.63
C LEU A 234 -4.75 -11.29 3.05
N TYR A 235 -5.82 -11.44 3.83
CA TYR A 235 -7.06 -12.03 3.38
C TYR A 235 -8.22 -11.40 4.12
N GLU A 236 -9.22 -10.89 3.38
CA GLU A 236 -10.33 -10.11 3.92
C GLU A 236 -9.83 -8.96 4.83
N ASN A 237 -10.10 -9.02 6.13
CA ASN A 237 -9.65 -8.06 7.14
C ASN A 237 -8.57 -8.66 8.05
N GLY A 238 -7.87 -9.70 7.62
CA GLY A 238 -6.88 -10.41 8.40
C GLY A 238 -5.47 -10.28 7.83
N LEU A 239 -4.50 -10.24 8.73
CA LEU A 239 -3.08 -10.39 8.42
C LEU A 239 -2.59 -11.71 9.03
N LEU A 240 -1.99 -12.54 8.18
CA LEU A 240 -1.26 -13.75 8.56
C LEU A 240 0.25 -13.46 8.56
N ILE A 241 0.95 -13.91 9.60
CA ILE A 241 2.38 -13.65 9.79
C ILE A 241 3.08 -14.95 10.15
N GLY A 242 4.07 -15.33 9.34
CA GLY A 242 4.89 -16.52 9.58
C GLY A 242 6.09 -16.26 10.47
N ALA A 243 6.38 -17.19 11.37
CA ALA A 243 7.63 -17.31 12.12
C ALA A 243 8.14 -18.75 11.97
N PRO A 244 8.89 -19.06 10.90
CA PRO A 244 9.16 -20.44 10.47
C PRO A 244 10.03 -21.23 11.45
N TYR A 245 10.83 -20.55 12.27
CA TYR A 245 11.71 -21.17 13.26
C TYR A 245 11.19 -20.98 14.68
N ARG A 246 9.93 -20.53 14.82
CA ARG A 246 9.34 -20.38 16.14
C ARG A 246 9.27 -21.71 16.87
N ASP A 247 9.96 -21.76 18.00
CA ASP A 247 9.86 -22.87 18.93
C ASP A 247 8.44 -22.98 19.50
N SER A 248 7.95 -24.22 19.62
CA SER A 248 6.68 -24.49 20.27
C SER A 248 6.80 -25.78 21.09
N SER A 249 5.88 -26.74 20.95
CA SER A 249 6.03 -28.05 21.61
C SER A 249 7.21 -28.88 21.05
N VAL A 250 7.86 -28.41 19.98
CA VAL A 250 9.09 -28.93 19.37
C VAL A 250 9.88 -27.72 18.86
N THR A 251 11.22 -27.82 18.86
CA THR A 251 12.14 -26.83 18.31
C THR A 251 11.90 -26.57 16.82
N ASP A 252 11.98 -25.32 16.37
CA ASP A 252 11.87 -24.89 14.97
C ASP A 252 10.64 -25.43 14.23
N ARG A 253 9.52 -25.66 14.93
CA ARG A 253 8.31 -26.20 14.29
C ARG A 253 7.63 -25.18 13.38
N GLY A 254 7.85 -23.90 13.65
CA GLY A 254 7.21 -22.81 12.96
C GLY A 254 5.78 -22.56 13.43
N VAL A 255 5.38 -21.30 13.41
CA VAL A 255 4.05 -20.84 13.81
C VAL A 255 3.56 -19.78 12.83
N VAL A 256 2.25 -19.79 12.55
CA VAL A 256 1.57 -18.71 11.83
C VAL A 256 0.64 -17.99 12.79
N TYR A 257 0.75 -16.68 12.83
CA TYR A 257 -0.07 -15.80 13.64
C TYR A 257 -1.13 -15.14 12.77
N TYR A 258 -2.31 -14.88 13.35
CA TYR A 258 -3.39 -14.14 12.72
C TYR A 258 -3.72 -12.92 13.57
N THR A 259 -3.85 -11.76 12.93
CA THR A 259 -4.36 -10.54 13.55
C THR A 259 -5.44 -9.91 12.67
N LYS A 260 -6.49 -9.38 13.31
CA LYS A 260 -7.56 -8.67 12.61
C LYS A 260 -7.13 -7.21 12.39
N LEU A 261 -7.21 -6.76 11.15
CA LEU A 261 -7.02 -5.38 10.73
C LEU A 261 -8.37 -4.66 10.70
N LEU A 262 -8.37 -3.41 11.14
CA LEU A 262 -9.55 -2.56 11.12
C LEU A 262 -9.60 -1.75 9.82
N PRO A 263 -10.74 -1.72 9.11
CA PRO A 263 -10.93 -0.90 7.91
C PRO A 263 -10.86 0.60 8.22
N GLN A 264 -10.57 1.40 7.20
CA GLN A 264 -10.60 2.86 7.28
C GLN A 264 -12.05 3.37 7.26
N ASN A 265 -12.43 4.20 8.24
CA ASN A 265 -13.67 4.95 8.11
C ASN A 265 -13.49 6.16 7.22
N ILE A 266 -14.53 6.44 6.44
CA ILE A 266 -14.58 7.55 5.48
C ILE A 266 -15.75 8.43 5.88
N ILE A 267 -15.47 9.72 6.04
CA ILE A 267 -16.51 10.75 6.13
C ILE A 267 -16.82 11.20 4.70
N THR A 268 -18.11 11.27 4.37
CA THR A 268 -18.59 12.00 3.19
C THR A 268 -19.30 13.26 3.66
N PHE A 269 -18.63 14.40 3.54
CA PHE A 269 -19.14 15.72 3.88
C PHE A 269 -19.06 16.62 2.64
N ALA A 270 -20.21 17.05 2.13
CA ALA A 270 -20.27 17.89 0.93
C ALA A 270 -19.80 19.33 1.23
N PRO A 271 -19.24 20.04 0.23
CA PRO A 271 -18.95 21.47 0.36
C PRO A 271 -20.18 22.26 0.80
N LEU A 272 -19.98 23.21 1.71
CA LEU A 272 -21.04 24.05 2.25
C LEU A 272 -21.22 25.30 1.37
N PRO A 273 -22.46 25.71 1.05
CA PRO A 273 -22.70 26.95 0.35
C PRO A 273 -22.49 28.15 1.29
N ASP A 274 -22.25 29.32 0.70
CA ASP A 274 -22.25 30.59 1.43
C ASP A 274 -23.65 30.90 1.97
N HIS A 275 -23.70 31.53 3.13
CA HIS A 275 -24.94 31.83 3.84
C HIS A 275 -25.07 33.30 4.19
N ALA A 276 -26.30 33.82 4.17
CA ALA A 276 -26.56 35.14 4.71
C ALA A 276 -26.63 35.05 6.24
N LEU A 277 -26.13 36.06 6.96
CA LEU A 277 -26.27 36.11 8.42
C LEU A 277 -27.75 36.00 8.86
N SER A 278 -28.68 36.49 8.03
CA SER A 278 -30.13 36.40 8.25
C SER A 278 -30.71 34.99 8.19
N ASP A 279 -29.98 34.02 7.63
CA ASP A 279 -30.40 32.61 7.61
C ASP A 279 -30.46 32.03 9.03
N GLY A 280 -29.73 32.63 9.98
CA GLY A 280 -29.74 32.29 11.39
C GLY A 280 -29.03 30.97 11.68
N SER A 281 -29.65 29.84 11.33
CA SER A 281 -29.10 28.52 11.58
C SER A 281 -29.47 27.52 10.49
N PHE A 282 -28.61 26.53 10.27
CA PHE A 282 -28.86 25.43 9.33
C PHE A 282 -28.27 24.12 9.88
N THR A 283 -28.71 23.00 9.32
CA THR A 283 -28.27 21.65 9.75
C THR A 283 -27.23 21.08 8.81
N LEU A 284 -26.18 20.49 9.37
CA LEU A 284 -25.17 19.73 8.66
C LEU A 284 -25.65 18.31 8.41
N SER A 285 -25.20 17.75 7.28
CA SER A 285 -25.44 16.37 6.88
C SER A 285 -24.17 15.79 6.28
N ALA A 286 -23.43 15.02 7.07
CA ALA A 286 -22.33 14.17 6.63
C ALA A 286 -22.66 12.71 7.00
N THR A 287 -22.04 11.78 6.30
CA THR A 287 -22.20 10.34 6.58
C THR A 287 -20.84 9.71 6.83
N ALA A 288 -20.81 8.68 7.69
CA ALA A 288 -19.63 7.85 7.91
C ALA A 288 -19.85 6.48 7.26
N SER A 289 -18.83 5.91 6.61
CA SER A 289 -18.91 4.55 6.05
C SER A 289 -19.19 3.47 7.10
N SER A 290 -18.82 3.69 8.37
CA SER A 290 -19.14 2.81 9.50
C SER A 290 -20.55 2.98 10.06
N GLY A 291 -21.29 4.02 9.65
CA GLY A 291 -22.55 4.41 10.28
C GLY A 291 -22.39 4.97 11.71
N LEU A 292 -21.16 5.17 12.18
CA LEU A 292 -20.91 5.80 13.47
C LEU A 292 -21.25 7.31 13.45
N PRO A 293 -21.63 7.90 14.60
CA PRO A 293 -21.95 9.33 14.67
C PRO A 293 -20.77 10.22 14.24
N ILE A 294 -21.09 11.29 13.53
CA ILE A 294 -20.17 12.39 13.19
C ILE A 294 -20.22 13.45 14.29
N ILE A 295 -19.05 13.98 14.64
CA ILE A 295 -18.87 15.11 15.53
C ILE A 295 -18.51 16.33 14.66
N TYR A 296 -19.21 17.45 14.85
CA TYR A 296 -18.91 18.70 14.16
C TYR A 296 -18.29 19.71 15.11
N THR A 297 -17.22 20.36 14.67
CA THR A 297 -16.61 21.50 15.37
C THR A 297 -16.36 22.65 14.41
N THR A 298 -16.16 23.85 14.94
CA THR A 298 -15.80 25.04 14.15
C THR A 298 -14.45 25.57 14.61
N SER A 299 -13.58 25.92 13.66
CA SER A 299 -12.32 26.61 13.95
C SER A 299 -12.48 28.14 13.95
N THR A 300 -13.67 28.66 13.61
CA THR A 300 -13.98 30.10 13.61
C THR A 300 -15.19 30.42 14.52
N PRO A 301 -15.07 30.20 15.85
CA PRO A 301 -16.16 30.38 16.81
C PRO A 301 -16.69 31.82 16.93
N ALA A 302 -15.95 32.81 16.41
CA ALA A 302 -16.40 34.20 16.34
C ALA A 302 -17.40 34.44 15.19
N VAL A 303 -17.42 33.58 14.17
CA VAL A 303 -18.27 33.71 12.97
C VAL A 303 -19.48 32.78 13.06
N CYS A 304 -19.30 31.58 13.58
CA CYS A 304 -20.36 30.58 13.69
C CYS A 304 -20.14 29.69 14.94
N SER A 305 -21.22 29.18 15.53
CA SER A 305 -21.17 28.16 16.60
C SER A 305 -21.87 26.87 16.15
N ILE A 306 -21.56 25.76 16.81
CA ILE A 306 -22.13 24.45 16.50
C ILE A 306 -22.68 23.80 17.78
N GLU A 307 -23.92 23.30 17.70
CA GLU A 307 -24.52 22.42 18.72
C GLU A 307 -25.10 21.19 18.02
N GLY A 308 -24.55 20.00 18.33
CA GLY A 308 -24.90 18.77 17.60
C GLY A 308 -24.51 18.87 16.11
N ASN A 309 -25.52 18.87 15.23
CA ASN A 309 -25.35 19.12 13.80
C ASN A 309 -25.95 20.45 13.34
N VAL A 310 -26.31 21.35 14.25
CA VAL A 310 -26.87 22.67 13.93
C VAL A 310 -25.79 23.72 14.01
N VAL A 311 -25.57 24.45 12.91
CA VAL A 311 -24.70 25.63 12.85
C VAL A 311 -25.54 26.87 13.11
N THR A 312 -25.08 27.76 13.98
CA THR A 312 -25.65 29.09 14.19
C THR A 312 -24.68 30.16 13.68
N LEU A 313 -25.17 31.06 12.84
CA LEU A 313 -24.40 32.16 12.25
C LEU A 313 -24.39 33.36 13.21
N LEU A 314 -23.20 33.83 13.56
CA LEU A 314 -23.02 34.85 14.61
C LEU A 314 -22.55 36.19 14.06
N ALA A 315 -21.69 36.19 13.05
CA ALA A 315 -21.16 37.40 12.43
C ALA A 315 -20.78 37.15 10.96
N PRO A 316 -20.69 38.20 10.12
CA PRO A 316 -20.13 38.08 8.78
C PRO A 316 -18.63 37.71 8.85
N GLY A 317 -18.18 36.85 7.94
CA GLY A 317 -16.82 36.33 7.91
C GLY A 317 -16.75 34.91 7.36
N GLN A 318 -15.56 34.32 7.35
CA GLN A 318 -15.38 32.93 6.92
C GLN A 318 -15.71 31.97 8.07
N CYS A 319 -16.70 31.09 7.87
CA CYS A 319 -17.02 30.00 8.79
C CYS A 319 -16.32 28.73 8.30
N THR A 320 -15.60 28.04 9.18
CA THR A 320 -14.91 26.79 8.86
C THR A 320 -15.40 25.68 9.79
N ILE A 321 -15.97 24.63 9.19
CA ILE A 321 -16.56 23.49 9.88
C ILE A 321 -15.69 22.27 9.66
N ILE A 322 -15.38 21.56 10.74
CA ILE A 322 -14.64 20.30 10.75
C ILE A 322 -15.60 19.18 11.14
N ALA A 323 -15.73 18.17 10.28
CA ALA A 323 -16.43 16.94 10.58
C ALA A 323 -15.40 15.86 10.96
N SER A 324 -15.57 15.25 12.14
CA SER A 324 -14.71 14.18 12.64
C SER A 324 -15.54 12.96 13.07
N GLN A 325 -14.91 11.79 13.04
CA GLN A 325 -15.58 10.52 13.31
C GLN A 325 -14.60 9.61 14.06
N PRO A 326 -14.79 9.41 15.38
CA PRO A 326 -13.90 8.57 16.17
C PRO A 326 -14.12 7.09 15.84
N GLY A 327 -13.05 6.35 15.58
CA GLY A 327 -13.13 4.91 15.33
C GLY A 327 -13.64 4.10 16.54
N ASN A 328 -13.65 2.79 16.40
CA ASN A 328 -13.99 1.83 17.45
C ASN A 328 -13.25 0.50 17.21
N ASP A 329 -13.61 -0.55 17.95
CA ASP A 329 -13.03 -1.90 17.80
C ASP A 329 -13.34 -2.58 16.45
N GLN A 330 -14.16 -1.96 15.59
CA GLN A 330 -14.53 -2.48 14.28
C GLN A 330 -13.99 -1.63 13.12
N ALA A 331 -13.55 -0.40 13.36
CA ALA A 331 -13.03 0.47 12.32
C ALA A 331 -12.16 1.60 12.87
N ARG A 332 -11.17 2.02 12.08
CA ARG A 332 -10.27 3.12 12.45
C ARG A 332 -11.00 4.48 12.43
N PRO A 333 -10.51 5.50 13.16
CA PRO A 333 -11.02 6.86 13.03
C PRO A 333 -10.93 7.36 11.59
N ALA A 334 -11.93 8.13 11.16
CA ALA A 334 -11.88 8.74 9.84
C ALA A 334 -10.95 9.97 9.84
N ILE A 335 -10.39 10.29 8.67
CA ILE A 335 -9.75 11.59 8.47
C ILE A 335 -10.81 12.67 8.55
N GLU A 336 -10.48 13.73 9.29
CA GLU A 336 -11.35 14.88 9.44
C GLU A 336 -11.54 15.59 8.10
N GLN A 337 -12.77 15.96 7.79
CA GLN A 337 -13.07 16.77 6.62
C GLN A 337 -13.39 18.20 7.04
N SER A 338 -12.73 19.17 6.41
CA SER A 338 -12.89 20.58 6.70
C SER A 338 -13.47 21.31 5.49
N HIS A 339 -14.55 22.06 5.70
CA HIS A 339 -15.16 22.93 4.69
C HIS A 339 -15.33 24.33 5.22
N SER A 340 -14.99 25.30 4.38
CA SER A 340 -15.16 26.72 4.66
C SER A 340 -16.18 27.34 3.72
N PHE A 341 -17.00 28.24 4.25
CA PHE A 341 -17.96 29.04 3.49
C PHE A 341 -18.01 30.47 4.04
N MET A 342 -18.51 31.39 3.22
CA MET A 342 -18.67 32.79 3.61
C MET A 342 -20.03 33.03 4.26
N VAL A 343 -20.00 33.75 5.38
CA VAL A 343 -21.17 34.37 6.00
C VAL A 343 -21.16 35.84 5.62
N PHE A 344 -22.22 36.32 4.97
CA PHE A 344 -22.31 37.71 4.51
C PHE A 344 -23.53 38.43 5.08
N ASP A 345 -23.39 39.74 5.27
CA ASP A 345 -24.52 40.60 5.64
C ASP A 345 -25.17 41.17 4.38
N THR A 346 -26.39 40.70 4.07
CA THR A 346 -27.16 41.16 2.93
C THR A 346 -27.43 42.68 2.94
N ILE A 347 -27.54 43.30 4.12
CA ILE A 347 -27.81 44.74 4.23
C ILE A 347 -26.55 45.53 3.93
N LEU A 348 -25.43 45.18 4.57
CA LEU A 348 -24.15 45.84 4.36
C LEU A 348 -23.66 45.68 2.91
N ASP A 349 -23.82 44.48 2.33
CA ASP A 349 -23.36 44.17 0.97
C ASP A 349 -24.23 44.84 -0.10
N THR A 350 -25.54 44.97 0.14
CA THR A 350 -26.45 45.75 -0.72
C THR A 350 -26.16 47.24 -0.64
N ILE A 351 -25.89 47.77 0.56
CA ILE A 351 -25.48 49.17 0.76
C ILE A 351 -24.14 49.45 0.06
N HIS A 352 -23.17 48.55 0.17
CA HIS A 352 -21.86 48.68 -0.50
C HIS A 352 -22.02 48.67 -2.03
N LYS A 353 -22.79 47.73 -2.60
CA LYS A 353 -23.07 47.68 -4.05
C LYS A 353 -23.85 48.89 -4.57
N LEU A 354 -24.74 49.47 -3.76
CA LEU A 354 -25.49 50.68 -4.12
C LEU A 354 -24.67 51.98 -3.97
N LEU A 355 -23.72 52.04 -3.02
CA LEU A 355 -22.91 53.24 -2.76
C LEU A 355 -21.57 53.28 -3.50
N LEU A 356 -20.94 52.15 -3.82
CA LEU A 356 -19.66 52.14 -4.56
C LEU A 356 -19.72 52.93 -5.88
N PRO A 357 -20.76 52.76 -6.72
CA PRO A 357 -20.89 53.52 -7.97
C PRO A 357 -21.13 55.01 -7.75
N LEU A 358 -21.63 55.42 -6.57
CA LEU A 358 -21.87 56.82 -6.22
C LEU A 358 -20.63 57.52 -5.68
N ILE A 359 -19.70 56.77 -5.08
CA ILE A 359 -18.44 57.30 -4.52
C ILE A 359 -17.35 57.38 -5.60
N GLN A 360 -17.36 56.49 -6.61
CA GLN A 360 -16.39 56.52 -7.71
C GLN A 360 -16.71 57.53 -8.83
N ASN A 361 -17.87 58.18 -8.77
CA ASN A 361 -18.31 59.19 -9.75
C ASN A 361 -18.27 60.64 -9.21
N ASN A 362 -17.60 60.88 -8.08
CA ASN A 362 -17.29 62.21 -7.54
C ASN A 362 -15.77 62.43 -7.49
#